data_AF-A0A0C9VD72-F1
#
_entry.id   AF-A0A0C9VD72-F1
#
_cell.length_a   1.000
_cell.length_b   1.000
_cell.length_c   1.000
_cell.angle_alpha   90.00
_cell.angle_beta   90.00
_cell.angle_gamma   90.00
#
_symmetry.space_group_name_H-M   'P 1'
#
loop_
_entity.id
_entity.type
_entity.pdbx_description
1 polymer ?
#
loop_
_entity_poly.entity_id
_entity_poly.type
_entity_poly.pdbx_seq_one_letter_code
_entity_poly.pdbx_strand_id
1 'polypeptide(L)'
;MGSSTLLGIFRDDKSGLISFMSTIETFLEKGFKPKRSVILALGFDEEASGLFGAHNINKHLLANYGENGFTMLIDKGAVMQKNFGAIITAPAVSKKIFSTIDFTVSPAEFLCTIK
;
A
#
# COMPACT_ATOMS: atom_id res chain seq x y z
N MET A 1 13.27 13.96 17.56
CA MET A 1 12.04 13.14 17.67
C MET A 1 12.08 12.16 16.50
N GLY A 2 12.45 10.91 16.79
CA GLY A 2 13.01 9.97 15.80
C GLY A 2 12.03 9.50 14.74
N SER A 3 12.58 9.19 13.56
CA SER A 3 11.86 8.74 12.37
C SER A 3 10.88 7.60 12.71
N SER A 4 9.60 7.95 12.78
CA SER A 4 8.54 6.99 12.49
C SER A 4 8.65 6.73 10.96
N THR A 5 8.37 5.57 10.40
CA THR A 5 7.09 4.90 10.37
C THR A 5 7.20 3.78 9.35
N LEU A 6 6.54 2.66 9.59
CA LEU A 6 6.13 1.70 8.58
C LEU A 6 4.69 2.04 8.16
N LEU A 7 4.47 2.39 6.90
CA LEU A 7 3.15 2.63 6.34
C LEU A 7 2.68 1.34 5.63
N GLY A 8 1.53 0.79 6.01
CA GLY A 8 0.95 -0.38 5.36
C GLY A 8 -0.27 0.02 4.54
N ILE A 9 -0.17 0.05 3.22
CA ILE A 9 -1.32 0.17 2.31
C ILE A 9 -1.64 -1.27 1.86
N PHE A 10 -2.90 -1.69 1.97
CA PHE A 10 -3.29 -3.07 1.64
C PHE A 10 -4.50 -3.07 0.69
N ARG A 11 -4.43 -3.83 -0.40
CA ARG A 11 -5.55 -4.14 -1.32
C ARG A 11 -5.55 -5.61 -1.71
N ASP A 12 -6.74 -6.11 -2.01
CA ASP A 12 -7.02 -7.41 -2.62
C ASP A 12 -6.37 -8.62 -1.94
N ASP A 13 -6.40 -8.58 -0.61
CA ASP A 13 -6.25 -9.79 0.17
C ASP A 13 -6.91 -9.58 1.54
N LYS A 14 -8.20 -9.88 1.65
CA LYS A 14 -8.87 -9.90 2.96
C LYS A 14 -8.11 -10.82 3.92
N SER A 15 -7.49 -11.89 3.40
CA SER A 15 -6.69 -12.81 4.21
C SER A 15 -5.37 -12.17 4.66
N GLY A 16 -4.73 -11.38 3.80
CA GLY A 16 -3.55 -10.56 4.14
C GLY A 16 -3.85 -9.52 5.22
N LEU A 17 -4.99 -8.81 5.12
CA LEU A 17 -5.44 -7.88 6.16
C LEU A 17 -5.67 -8.59 7.50
N ILE A 18 -6.40 -9.71 7.49
CA ILE A 18 -6.66 -10.51 8.70
C ILE A 18 -5.35 -11.02 9.29
N SER A 19 -4.45 -11.57 8.47
CA SER A 19 -3.14 -12.05 8.90
C SER A 19 -2.32 -10.96 9.59
N PHE A 20 -2.33 -9.75 9.01
CA PHE A 20 -1.62 -8.62 9.55
C PHE A 20 -2.22 -8.13 10.88
N MET A 21 -3.55 -8.03 10.97
CA MET A 21 -4.26 -7.71 12.21
C MET A 21 -3.97 -8.75 13.30
N SER A 22 -4.09 -10.05 13.01
CA SER A 22 -3.80 -11.12 13.97
C SER A 22 -2.34 -11.14 14.42
N THR A 23 -1.41 -10.78 13.54
CA THR A 23 0.01 -10.65 13.89
C THR A 23 0.23 -9.50 14.88
N ILE A 24 -0.41 -8.35 14.65
CA ILE A 24 -0.34 -7.22 15.57
C ILE A 24 -0.95 -7.58 16.93
N GLU A 25 -2.12 -8.20 16.94
CA GLU A 25 -2.77 -8.66 18.18
C GLU A 25 -1.83 -9.58 18.96
N THR A 26 -1.23 -10.57 18.29
CA THR A 26 -0.25 -11.48 18.90
C THR A 26 0.96 -10.74 19.47
N PHE A 27 1.46 -9.71 18.77
CA PHE A 27 2.59 -8.90 19.25
C PHE A 27 2.22 -8.08 20.48
N LEU A 28 1.02 -7.48 20.49
CA LEU A 28 0.52 -6.72 21.62
C LEU A 28 0.31 -7.62 22.85
N GLU A 29 -0.28 -8.81 22.68
CA GLU A 29 -0.46 -9.80 23.75
C GLU A 29 0.86 -10.24 24.37
N LYS A 30 1.92 -10.37 23.54
CA LYS A 30 3.27 -10.70 24.00
C LYS A 30 4.04 -9.51 24.58
N GLY A 31 3.42 -8.34 24.68
CA GLY A 31 4.05 -7.13 25.24
C GLY A 31 5.15 -6.55 24.35
N PHE A 32 5.13 -6.83 23.04
CA PHE A 32 6.10 -6.29 22.11
C PHE A 32 6.02 -4.76 22.05
N LYS A 33 7.16 -4.10 22.22
CA LYS A 33 7.27 -2.63 22.13
C LYS A 33 8.15 -2.27 20.95
N PRO A 34 7.58 -1.80 19.83
CA PRO A 34 8.38 -1.46 18.67
C PRO A 34 9.24 -0.22 18.99
N LYS A 35 10.50 -0.23 18.50
CA LYS A 35 11.42 0.90 18.67
C LYS A 35 11.01 2.15 17.85
N ARG A 36 10.14 1.97 16.85
CA ARG A 36 9.59 3.02 16.00
C ARG A 36 8.07 2.87 15.95
N SER A 37 7.36 3.97 15.78
CA SER A 37 5.90 3.94 15.59
C SER A 37 5.55 3.19 14.31
N VAL A 38 4.48 2.42 14.35
CA VAL A 38 3.90 1.71 13.20
C VAL A 38 2.54 2.34 12.92
N ILE A 39 2.29 2.71 11.66
CA ILE A 39 1.01 3.32 11.26
C ILE A 39 0.33 2.38 10.26
N LEU A 40 -0.93 2.06 10.55
CA LEU A 40 -1.74 1.21 9.70
C LEU A 40 -2.63 2.10 8.84
N ALA A 41 -2.37 2.13 7.53
CA ALA A 41 -3.11 2.94 6.57
C ALA A 41 -4.05 2.07 5.75
N LEU A 42 -5.16 1.71 6.37
CA LEU A 42 -6.16 0.86 5.76
C LEU A 42 -7.12 1.71 4.93
N GLY A 43 -6.97 1.62 3.61
CA GLY A 43 -7.82 2.32 2.64
C GLY A 43 -8.75 1.37 1.89
N PHE A 44 -9.58 1.95 1.03
CA PHE A 44 -10.43 1.25 0.07
C PHE A 44 -10.11 1.74 -1.36
N ASP A 45 -10.85 1.26 -2.38
CA ASP A 45 -10.78 1.79 -3.75
C ASP A 45 -9.45 1.59 -4.51
N GLU A 46 -8.49 0.81 -4.02
CA GLU A 46 -7.23 0.61 -4.77
C GLU A 46 -7.46 -0.21 -6.07
N GLU A 47 -8.52 -1.03 -6.16
CA GLU A 47 -8.83 -1.85 -7.37
C GLU A 47 -9.48 -1.00 -8.47
N ALA A 48 -10.00 0.17 -8.09
CA ALA A 48 -10.60 1.11 -9.00
C ALA A 48 -9.64 2.28 -9.22
N SER A 49 -9.75 3.36 -8.44
CA SER A 49 -8.98 4.59 -8.72
C SER A 49 -7.89 4.90 -7.70
N GLY A 50 -8.06 4.47 -6.45
CA GLY A 50 -7.23 4.89 -5.31
C GLY A 50 -7.41 6.36 -4.89
N LEU A 51 -8.26 7.13 -5.58
CA LEU A 51 -8.47 8.56 -5.33
C LEU A 51 -9.25 8.83 -4.04
N PHE A 52 -10.10 7.89 -3.63
CA PHE A 52 -10.89 8.05 -2.40
C PHE A 52 -10.20 7.43 -1.18
N GLY A 53 -9.46 6.34 -1.37
CA GLY A 53 -8.69 5.68 -0.32
C GLY A 53 -7.30 6.27 -0.14
N ALA A 54 -6.31 5.66 -0.80
CA ALA A 54 -4.88 5.94 -0.61
C ALA A 54 -4.52 7.43 -0.77
N HIS A 55 -5.13 8.14 -1.73
CA HIS A 55 -4.88 9.57 -1.94
C HIS A 55 -5.26 10.44 -0.73
N ASN A 56 -6.44 10.22 -0.15
CA ASN A 56 -6.89 10.98 1.01
C ASN A 56 -6.10 10.60 2.27
N ILE A 57 -5.74 9.32 2.42
CA ILE A 57 -4.85 8.90 3.50
C ILE A 57 -3.50 9.60 3.38
N ASN A 58 -2.92 9.65 2.18
CA ASN A 58 -1.66 10.35 1.95
C ASN A 58 -1.74 11.84 2.37
N LYS A 59 -2.81 12.55 1.99
CA LYS A 59 -3.02 13.95 2.44
C LYS A 59 -3.04 14.07 3.97
N HIS A 60 -3.76 13.17 4.65
CA HIS A 60 -3.84 13.17 6.11
C HIS A 60 -2.48 12.90 6.76
N LEU A 61 -1.74 11.90 6.24
CA LEU A 61 -0.43 11.55 6.75
C LEU A 61 0.60 12.67 6.50
N LEU A 62 0.56 13.28 5.32
CA LEU A 62 1.44 14.40 4.99
C LEU A 62 1.17 15.60 5.90
N ALA A 63 -0.10 15.92 6.17
CA ALA A 63 -0.46 17.01 7.07
C ALA A 63 0.00 16.76 8.52
N ASN A 64 -0.05 15.51 9.00
CA ASN A 64 0.26 15.18 10.40
C ASN A 64 1.74 14.87 10.65
N TYR A 65 2.44 14.30 9.67
CA TYR A 65 3.82 13.80 9.83
C TYR A 65 4.84 14.54 8.98
N GLY A 66 4.38 15.37 8.03
CA GLY A 66 5.24 16.17 7.15
C GLY A 66 5.95 15.35 6.08
N GLU A 67 6.65 16.07 5.20
CA GLU A 67 7.54 15.45 4.21
C GLU A 67 8.66 14.70 4.92
N ASN A 68 8.99 13.50 4.43
CA ASN A 68 9.97 12.58 5.03
C ASN A 68 9.58 12.05 6.43
N GLY A 69 8.30 12.13 6.82
CA GLY A 69 7.80 11.59 8.09
C GLY A 69 7.76 10.05 8.17
N PHE A 70 8.20 9.34 7.13
CA PHE A 70 8.15 7.88 7.00
C PHE A 70 9.49 7.36 6.50
N THR A 71 10.00 6.29 7.12
CA THR A 71 11.25 5.63 6.71
C THR A 71 11.00 4.49 5.73
N MET A 72 9.84 3.83 5.82
CA MET A 72 9.52 2.67 5.00
C MET A 72 8.02 2.60 4.71
N LEU A 73 7.70 2.25 3.47
CA LEU A 73 6.35 1.89 3.02
C LEU A 73 6.35 0.39 2.67
N ILE A 74 5.35 -0.33 3.16
CA ILE A 74 5.08 -1.72 2.83
C ILE A 74 3.69 -1.80 2.19
N ASP A 75 3.61 -2.53 1.10
CA ASP A 75 2.38 -2.87 0.38
C ASP A 75 2.32 -4.41 0.21
N LYS A 76 1.34 -4.94 -0.53
CA LYS A 76 0.97 -6.36 -0.72
C LYS A 76 2.08 -7.40 -0.90
N GLY A 77 3.31 -7.00 -1.21
CA GLY A 77 4.41 -7.91 -1.46
C GLY A 77 4.22 -8.72 -2.75
N ALA A 78 5.06 -9.73 -2.95
CA ALA A 78 5.00 -10.61 -4.11
C ALA A 78 4.25 -11.91 -3.79
N VAL A 79 3.77 -12.58 -4.83
CA VAL A 79 3.13 -13.91 -4.74
C VAL A 79 4.13 -14.92 -4.16
N MET A 80 3.70 -15.71 -3.17
CA MET A 80 4.49 -16.82 -2.63
C MET A 80 4.59 -17.94 -3.68
N GLN A 81 5.79 -18.47 -3.90
CA GLN A 81 6.03 -19.56 -4.83
C GLN A 81 6.63 -20.78 -4.12
N LYS A 82 6.24 -21.98 -4.55
CA LYS A 82 6.80 -23.22 -4.01
C LYS A 82 7.96 -23.68 -4.88
N ASN A 83 9.18 -23.37 -4.44
CA ASN A 83 10.41 -23.76 -5.13
C ASN A 83 11.30 -24.58 -4.18
N PHE A 84 12.01 -25.57 -4.72
CA PHE A 84 12.97 -26.39 -3.95
C PHE A 84 12.37 -27.08 -2.70
N GLY A 85 11.09 -27.46 -2.74
CA GLY A 85 10.42 -28.09 -1.61
C GLY A 85 10.03 -27.14 -0.47
N ALA A 86 10.32 -25.84 -0.59
CA ALA A 86 9.99 -24.81 0.38
C ALA A 86 9.03 -23.76 -0.23
N ILE A 87 8.31 -23.05 0.63
CA ILE A 87 7.59 -21.84 0.23
C ILE A 87 8.57 -20.68 0.31
N ILE A 88 8.78 -20.00 -0.81
CA ILE A 88 9.71 -18.88 -0.94
C ILE A 88 8.92 -17.66 -1.43
N THR A 89 9.17 -16.51 -0.82
CA THR A 89 8.60 -15.23 -1.24
C THR A 89 9.72 -14.23 -1.44
N ALA A 90 9.83 -13.67 -2.64
CA ALA A 90 10.75 -12.58 -2.89
C ALA A 90 10.16 -11.25 -2.37
N PRO A 91 10.92 -10.41 -1.66
CA PRO A 91 10.44 -9.09 -1.30
C PRO A 91 10.24 -8.25 -2.58
N ALA A 92 9.02 -7.75 -2.78
CA ALA A 92 8.75 -6.77 -3.84
C ALA A 92 9.34 -5.42 -3.43
N VAL A 93 10.33 -4.93 -4.17
CA VAL A 93 11.07 -3.69 -3.83
C VAL A 93 10.55 -2.45 -4.56
N SER A 94 9.71 -2.63 -5.58
CA SER A 94 9.10 -1.52 -6.33
C SER A 94 7.81 -1.97 -7.01
N LYS A 95 6.94 -1.00 -7.27
CA LYS A 95 5.75 -1.16 -8.11
C LYS A 95 5.91 -0.25 -9.34
N LYS A 96 5.59 -0.79 -10.52
CA LYS A 96 5.63 0.00 -11.76
C LYS A 96 4.53 1.07 -11.72
N ILE A 97 4.86 2.27 -12.17
CA ILE A 97 3.87 3.35 -12.37
C ILE A 97 2.95 2.95 -13.54
N PHE A 98 1.66 3.19 -13.37
CA PHE A 98 0.63 2.96 -14.40
C PHE A 98 -0.06 4.28 -14.75
N SER A 99 -0.46 4.43 -16.00
CA SER A 99 -1.17 5.59 -16.53
C SER A 99 -2.24 5.11 -17.51
N THR A 100 -3.40 5.75 -17.51
CA THR A 100 -4.51 5.40 -18.41
C THR A 100 -4.62 6.45 -19.51
N ILE A 101 -4.78 6.00 -20.75
CA ILE A 101 -5.00 6.87 -21.91
C ILE A 101 -6.39 6.56 -22.46
N ASP A 102 -7.25 7.57 -22.47
CA ASP A 102 -8.62 7.45 -23.00
C ASP A 102 -8.66 8.03 -24.42
N PHE A 103 -9.05 7.20 -25.41
CA PHE A 103 -9.26 7.62 -26.80
C PHE A 103 -10.75 7.78 -27.07
N THR A 104 -11.15 8.95 -27.57
CA THR A 104 -12.52 9.19 -28.05
C THR A 104 -12.49 9.52 -29.53
N VAL A 105 -13.20 8.72 -30.33
CA VAL A 105 -13.33 8.92 -31.77
C VAL A 105 -14.75 9.36 -32.08
N SER A 106 -14.89 10.52 -32.72
CA SER A 106 -16.15 10.96 -33.31
C SER A 106 -15.97 11.21 -34.81
N PRO A 107 -17.03 11.22 -35.63
CA PRO A 107 -16.93 11.51 -37.06
C PRO A 107 -16.35 12.90 -37.39
N ALA A 108 -16.29 13.81 -36.41
CA ALA A 108 -15.84 15.19 -36.59
C ALA A 108 -14.44 15.45 -36.00
N GLU A 109 -14.01 14.73 -34.95
CA GLU A 109 -12.74 14.97 -34.27
C GLU A 109 -12.18 13.70 -33.59
N PHE A 110 -10.84 13.62 -33.53
CA PHE A 110 -10.09 12.66 -32.72
C PHE A 110 -9.53 13.37 -31.49
N LEU A 111 -10.01 13.01 -30.29
CA LEU A 111 -9.54 13.57 -29.02
C LEU A 111 -8.86 12.48 -28.17
N CYS A 112 -7.62 12.74 -27.76
CA CYS A 112 -6.84 11.88 -26.87
C CYS A 112 -6.63 12.60 -25.54
N THR A 113 -7.03 11.98 -24.43
CA THR A 113 -6.81 12.52 -23.07
C THR A 113 -5.99 11.53 -22.26
N ILE A 114 -4.92 12.02 -21.63
CA ILE A 114 -4.12 11.25 -20.66
C ILE A 114 -4.67 11.60 -19.26
N LYS A 115 -5.03 10.58 -18.48
CA LYS A 115 -5.46 10.73 -17.07
C LYS A 115 -4.38 10.29 -16.10
#